data_AF-A0A3C1GNV2-F1
#
_entry.id   AF-A0A3C1GNV2-F1
#
_cell.length_a   1.000
_cell.length_b   1.000
_cell.length_c   1.000
_cell.angle_alpha   90.00
_cell.angle_beta   90.00
_cell.angle_gamma   90.00
#
_symmetry.space_group_name_H-M   'P 1'
#
loop_
_entity.id
_entity.type
_entity.pdbx_description
1 polymer ?
#
loop_
_entity_poly.entity_id
_entity_poly.type
_entity_poly.pdbx_seq_one_letter_code
_entity_poly.pdbx_strand_id
1 'polypeptide(L)'
;YANRLEIWRDNVLLVKEHTAQQADTRWFTSALGLNNQHVHGSFWAIPSIDTIEAELQNNPLKLGQYLDETISEIRSLTDKQSLPIYCTHNYQGINCRYLGSDVRACFEAFYQARELIRRKWYALEPHRPRIWDT
;
A
#
# COMPACT_ATOMS: atom_id res chain seq x y z
N TYR A 1 5.62 -7.76 18.69
CA TYR A 1 5.48 -6.81 17.57
C TYR A 1 4.32 -5.86 17.88
N ALA A 2 4.56 -4.55 17.89
CA ALA A 2 3.53 -3.53 18.08
C ALA A 2 3.73 -2.41 17.05
N ASN A 3 2.74 -2.19 16.18
CA ASN A 3 2.75 -1.13 15.18
C ASN A 3 1.41 -0.40 15.22
N ARG A 4 1.45 0.93 15.09
CA ARG A 4 0.28 1.78 14.90
C ARG A 4 0.55 2.77 13.78
N LEU A 5 -0.38 2.88 12.84
CA LEU A 5 -0.40 3.89 11.79
C LEU A 5 -1.78 4.53 11.76
N GLU A 6 -1.81 5.86 11.75
CA GLU A 6 -3.03 6.62 11.52
C GLU A 6 -2.77 7.68 10.46
N ILE A 7 -3.67 7.78 9.49
CA ILE A 7 -3.63 8.82 8.45
C ILE A 7 -4.88 9.66 8.59
N TRP A 8 -4.70 10.97 8.72
CA TRP A 8 -5.75 11.95 8.93
C TRP A 8 -5.75 12.98 7.80
N ARG A 9 -6.94 13.49 7.46
CA ARG A 9 -7.15 14.64 6.58
C ARG A 9 -8.24 15.50 7.18
N ASP A 10 -7.96 16.78 7.41
CA ASP A 10 -8.93 17.73 7.97
C ASP A 10 -9.66 17.21 9.22
N ASN A 11 -8.90 16.62 10.15
CA ASN A 11 -9.40 15.93 11.36
C ASN A 11 -10.31 14.71 11.13
N VAL A 12 -10.43 14.23 9.89
CA VAL A 12 -11.10 12.97 9.54
C VAL A 12 -10.06 11.85 9.48
N LEU A 13 -10.31 10.78 10.23
CA LEU A 13 -9.48 9.58 10.22
C LEU A 13 -9.74 8.78 8.93
N LEU A 14 -8.74 8.68 8.07
CA LEU A 14 -8.84 7.96 6.79
C LEU A 14 -8.37 6.51 6.90
N VAL A 15 -7.30 6.29 7.67
CA VAL A 15 -6.68 4.97 7.86
C VAL A 15 -6.34 4.80 9.32
N LYS A 16 -6.64 3.62 9.87
CA LYS A 16 -6.15 3.17 11.17
C LYS A 16 -5.68 1.73 11.05
N GLU A 17 -4.39 1.52 11.23
CA GLU A 17 -3.80 0.20 11.36
C GLU A 17 -3.20 0.06 12.76
N HIS A 18 -3.52 -1.05 13.41
CA HIS A 18 -2.94 -1.38 14.68
C HIS A 18 -2.73 -2.89 14.75
N THR A 19 -1.49 -3.30 14.93
CA THR A 19 -1.13 -4.70 15.12
C THR A 19 -0.31 -4.81 16.39
N ALA A 20 -0.83 -5.54 17.36
CA ALA A 20 -0.14 -5.84 18.62
C ALA A 20 -0.17 -7.35 18.84
N GLN A 21 1.02 -7.96 18.80
CA GLN A 21 1.20 -9.40 18.93
C GLN A 21 2.36 -9.66 19.88
N GLN A 22 2.09 -10.44 20.93
CA GLN A 22 3.10 -10.90 21.87
C GLN A 22 3.98 -11.98 21.22
N ALA A 23 5.16 -12.24 21.79
CA ALA A 23 5.98 -13.39 21.40
C ALA A 23 5.20 -14.70 21.61
N ASP A 24 5.59 -15.76 20.88
CA ASP A 24 5.03 -17.11 20.98
C ASP A 24 3.53 -17.24 20.67
N THR A 25 2.92 -16.20 20.10
CA THR A 25 1.52 -16.26 19.63
C THR A 25 1.41 -17.08 18.35
N ARG A 26 0.28 -17.76 18.16
CA ARG A 26 -0.04 -18.48 16.90
C ARG A 26 -0.13 -17.56 15.69
N TRP A 27 -0.15 -16.24 15.88
CA TRP A 27 -0.17 -15.27 14.79
C TRP A 27 1.05 -15.42 13.87
N PHE A 28 2.23 -15.79 14.39
CA PHE A 28 3.42 -15.96 13.55
C PHE A 28 3.37 -17.21 12.65
N THR A 29 2.67 -18.27 13.08
CA THR A 29 2.69 -19.59 12.41
C THR A 29 1.38 -19.94 11.69
N SER A 30 0.27 -19.31 12.07
CA SER A 30 -1.05 -19.54 11.49
C SER A 30 -1.15 -19.05 10.04
N ALA A 31 -1.89 -19.78 9.20
CA ALA A 31 -2.24 -19.37 7.84
C ALA A 31 -3.08 -18.07 7.79
N LEU A 32 -3.77 -17.71 8.88
CA LEU A 32 -4.51 -16.43 9.01
C LEU A 32 -3.65 -15.31 9.64
N GLY A 33 -2.39 -15.58 9.96
CA GLY A 33 -1.42 -14.63 10.47
C GLY A 33 -0.27 -14.44 9.48
N LEU A 34 0.98 -14.55 9.96
CA LEU A 34 2.15 -14.45 9.08
C LEU A 34 2.42 -15.72 8.27
N ASN A 35 1.72 -16.83 8.52
CA ASN A 35 1.90 -18.07 7.77
C ASN A 35 3.37 -18.52 7.68
N ASN A 36 4.09 -18.47 8.80
CA ASN A 36 5.52 -18.78 8.93
C ASN A 36 6.45 -17.84 8.13
N GLN A 37 5.94 -16.74 7.61
CA GLN A 37 6.74 -15.69 6.99
C GLN A 37 7.31 -14.74 8.06
N HIS A 38 8.38 -14.03 7.71
CA HIS A 38 9.15 -13.22 8.67
C HIS A 38 9.05 -11.71 8.40
N VAL A 39 8.52 -11.33 7.24
CA VAL A 39 8.41 -9.95 6.78
C VAL A 39 6.96 -9.68 6.40
N HIS A 40 6.36 -8.71 7.09
CA HIS A 40 5.08 -8.12 6.75
C HIS A 40 5.28 -6.64 6.41
N GLY A 41 4.89 -6.25 5.20
CA GLY A 41 4.97 -4.88 4.71
C GLY A 41 3.59 -4.28 4.48
N SER A 42 3.43 -3.00 4.81
CA SER A 42 2.23 -2.21 4.52
C SER A 42 2.64 -0.94 3.80
N PHE A 43 2.08 -0.71 2.61
CA PHE A 43 2.22 0.51 1.84
C PHE A 43 0.85 1.16 1.68
N TRP A 44 0.77 2.47 1.97
CA TRP A 44 -0.44 3.27 1.79
C TRP A 44 -0.18 4.41 0.82
N ALA A 45 -1.12 4.62 -0.11
CA ALA A 45 -1.15 5.76 -1.00
C ALA A 45 -2.53 6.42 -0.93
N ILE A 46 -2.57 7.64 -0.41
CA ILE A 46 -3.78 8.44 -0.35
C ILE A 46 -3.67 9.55 -1.41
N PRO A 47 -4.62 9.66 -2.36
CA PRO A 47 -4.56 10.70 -3.38
C PRO A 47 -4.73 12.08 -2.74
N SER A 48 -3.94 13.07 -3.15
CA SER A 48 -4.11 14.45 -2.68
C SER A 48 -5.42 15.03 -3.19
N ILE A 49 -6.10 15.84 -2.36
CA ILE A 49 -7.31 16.56 -2.78
C ILE A 49 -6.99 17.61 -3.86
N ASP A 50 -5.77 18.15 -3.88
CA ASP A 50 -5.37 19.15 -4.86
C ASP A 50 -5.15 18.57 -6.26
N THR A 51 -5.06 17.24 -6.38
CA THR A 51 -4.65 16.56 -7.61
C THR A 51 -5.73 15.69 -8.22
N ILE A 52 -6.79 15.38 -7.45
CA ILE A 52 -7.94 14.64 -7.95
C ILE A 52 -9.07 15.60 -8.31
N GLU A 53 -9.84 15.25 -9.33
CA GLU A 53 -10.99 16.02 -9.78
C GLU A 53 -11.99 16.25 -8.64
N ALA A 54 -12.62 17.43 -8.62
CA ALA A 54 -13.57 17.82 -7.57
C ALA A 54 -14.74 16.84 -7.39
N GLU A 55 -15.10 16.13 -8.47
CA GLU A 55 -16.13 15.09 -8.44
C GLU A 55 -15.70 13.87 -7.62
N LEU A 56 -14.42 13.48 -7.68
CA LEU A 56 -13.87 12.36 -6.91
C LEU A 56 -13.83 12.69 -5.41
N GLN A 57 -13.63 13.96 -5.05
CA GLN A 57 -13.53 14.40 -3.65
C GLN A 57 -14.86 14.22 -2.90
N ASN A 58 -15.99 14.40 -3.58
CA ASN A 58 -17.32 14.42 -2.97
C ASN A 58 -18.13 13.14 -3.23
N ASN A 59 -17.59 12.18 -3.99
CA ASN A 59 -18.28 10.94 -4.36
C ASN A 59 -17.40 9.70 -4.09
N PRO A 60 -17.61 9.01 -2.95
CA PRO A 60 -16.84 7.83 -2.58
C PRO A 60 -16.87 6.69 -3.61
N LEU A 61 -17.97 6.54 -4.37
CA LEU A 61 -18.07 5.50 -5.39
C LEU A 61 -17.17 5.80 -6.58
N LYS A 62 -17.15 7.07 -7.05
CA LYS A 62 -16.25 7.49 -8.13
C LYS A 62 -14.79 7.47 -7.69
N LEU A 63 -14.50 7.86 -6.45
CA LEU A 63 -13.17 7.69 -5.88
C LEU A 63 -12.78 6.20 -5.84
N GLY A 64 -13.67 5.31 -5.42
CA GLY A 64 -13.45 3.86 -5.46
C GLY A 64 -13.08 3.37 -6.86
N GLN A 65 -13.85 3.74 -7.88
CA GLN A 65 -13.57 3.39 -9.27
C GLN A 65 -12.18 3.87 -9.74
N TYR A 66 -11.82 5.12 -9.42
CA TYR A 66 -10.50 5.67 -9.71
C TYR A 66 -9.35 4.87 -9.04
N LEU A 67 -9.57 4.42 -7.79
CA LEU A 67 -8.63 3.59 -7.07
C LEU A 67 -8.56 2.16 -7.65
N ASP A 68 -9.69 1.58 -8.07
CA ASP A 68 -9.77 0.27 -8.72
C ASP A 68 -9.03 0.26 -10.07
N GLU A 69 -9.14 1.32 -10.87
CA GLU A 69 -8.37 1.49 -12.10
C GLU A 69 -6.86 1.50 -11.80
N THR A 70 -6.46 2.28 -10.79
CA THR A 70 -5.06 2.33 -10.36
C THR A 70 -4.57 0.96 -9.87
N ILE A 71 -5.38 0.24 -9.09
CA ILE A 71 -5.05 -1.11 -8.61
C ILE A 71 -4.95 -2.11 -9.77
N SER A 72 -5.78 -1.99 -10.80
CA SER A 72 -5.74 -2.86 -11.97
C SER A 72 -4.42 -2.71 -12.75
N GLU A 73 -3.89 -1.49 -12.85
CA GLU A 73 -2.56 -1.24 -13.41
C GLU A 73 -1.44 -1.78 -12.51
N ILE A 74 -1.55 -1.62 -11.18
CA ILE A 74 -0.59 -2.21 -10.24
C ILE A 74 -0.61 -3.74 -10.31
N ARG A 75 -1.78 -4.37 -10.45
CA ARG A 75 -1.89 -5.82 -10.63
C ARG A 75 -1.24 -6.27 -11.92
N SER A 76 -1.46 -5.56 -13.03
CA SER A 76 -0.81 -5.84 -14.31
C SER A 76 0.72 -5.74 -14.20
N LEU A 77 1.23 -4.75 -13.46
CA LEU A 77 2.65 -4.62 -13.15
C LEU A 77 3.17 -5.78 -12.29
N THR A 78 2.40 -6.13 -11.25
CA THR A 78 2.69 -7.20 -10.30
C THR A 78 2.78 -8.54 -11.00
N ASP A 79 1.84 -8.86 -11.89
CA ASP A 79 1.83 -10.10 -12.66
C ASP A 79 3.02 -10.16 -13.64
N LYS A 80 3.26 -9.06 -14.37
CA LYS A 80 4.36 -8.99 -15.35
C LYS A 80 5.74 -9.13 -14.72
N GLN A 81 5.93 -8.59 -13.52
CA GLN A 81 7.22 -8.59 -12.82
C GLN A 81 7.29 -9.60 -11.68
N SER A 82 6.24 -10.40 -11.47
CA SER A 82 6.11 -11.35 -10.35
C SER A 82 6.36 -10.69 -8.98
N LEU A 83 5.79 -9.50 -8.77
CA LEU A 83 5.96 -8.77 -7.50
C LEU A 83 5.11 -9.44 -6.40
N PRO A 84 5.65 -9.69 -5.21
CA PRO A 84 4.95 -10.39 -4.13
C PRO A 84 4.06 -9.46 -3.28
N ILE A 85 3.18 -8.69 -3.93
CA ILE A 85 2.26 -7.77 -3.25
C ILE A 85 0.81 -7.92 -3.70
N TYR A 86 -0.11 -7.62 -2.80
CA TYR A 86 -1.54 -7.57 -3.07
C TYR A 86 -2.08 -6.19 -2.72
N CYS A 87 -2.86 -5.58 -3.63
CA CYS A 87 -3.39 -4.25 -3.44
C CYS A 87 -4.94 -4.23 -3.41
N THR A 88 -5.47 -3.44 -2.48
CA THR A 88 -6.90 -3.15 -2.25
C THR A 88 -7.06 -1.66 -1.93
N HIS A 89 -8.29 -1.18 -1.74
CA HIS A 89 -8.55 0.17 -1.25
C HIS A 89 -9.65 0.20 -0.19
N ASN A 90 -9.71 1.28 0.58
CA ASN A 90 -10.77 1.55 1.56
C ASN A 90 -11.70 2.70 1.14
N TYR A 91 -11.79 2.99 -0.17
CA TYR A 91 -12.48 4.17 -0.72
C TYR A 91 -11.88 5.52 -0.30
N GLN A 92 -10.72 5.52 0.35
CA GLN A 92 -9.98 6.72 0.72
C GLN A 92 -8.54 6.69 0.16
N GLY A 93 -7.96 5.50 0.04
CA GLY A 93 -6.69 5.29 -0.65
C GLY A 93 -6.38 3.82 -0.86
N ILE A 94 -5.25 3.57 -1.52
CA ILE A 94 -4.75 2.23 -1.85
C ILE A 94 -3.92 1.73 -0.67
N ASN A 95 -4.12 0.46 -0.32
CA ASN A 95 -3.24 -0.32 0.53
C ASN A 95 -2.61 -1.45 -0.29
N CYS A 96 -1.29 -1.60 -0.22
CA CYS A 96 -0.59 -2.76 -0.73
C CYS A 96 0.08 -3.51 0.42
N ARG A 97 -0.10 -4.83 0.45
CA ARG A 97 0.47 -5.73 1.46
C ARG A 97 1.52 -6.63 0.86
N TYR A 98 2.60 -6.82 1.61
CA TYR A 98 3.60 -7.84 1.38
C TYR A 98 3.58 -8.83 2.55
N LEU A 99 3.65 -10.12 2.25
CA LEU A 99 3.90 -11.17 3.23
C LEU A 99 4.89 -12.17 2.66
N GLY A 100 6.06 -12.29 3.28
CA GLY A 100 7.14 -13.13 2.77
C GLY A 100 8.38 -13.15 3.66
N SER A 101 9.50 -13.64 3.14
CA SER A 101 10.76 -13.79 3.88
C SER A 101 11.87 -12.85 3.38
N ASP A 102 11.64 -12.09 2.31
CA ASP A 102 12.65 -11.25 1.65
C ASP A 102 12.28 -9.76 1.73
N VAL A 103 13.03 -9.03 2.55
CA VAL A 103 12.89 -7.58 2.73
C VAL A 103 13.21 -6.81 1.45
N ARG A 104 14.16 -7.27 0.62
CA ARG A 104 14.50 -6.59 -0.64
C ARG A 104 13.36 -6.73 -1.64
N ALA A 105 12.78 -7.92 -1.77
CA ALA A 105 11.61 -8.13 -2.61
C ALA A 105 10.41 -7.27 -2.17
N CYS A 106 10.21 -7.11 -0.86
CA CYS A 106 9.19 -6.21 -0.30
C CYS A 106 9.42 -4.75 -0.73
N PHE A 107 10.63 -4.23 -0.53
CA PHE A 107 10.94 -2.85 -0.91
C PHE A 107 10.88 -2.62 -2.42
N GLU A 108 11.34 -3.58 -3.24
CA GLU A 108 11.27 -3.48 -4.69
C GLU A 108 9.81 -3.43 -5.16
N ALA A 109 8.96 -4.33 -4.65
CA ALA A 109 7.54 -4.33 -4.99
C ALA A 109 6.84 -3.01 -4.63
N PHE A 110 7.10 -2.48 -3.43
CA PHE A 110 6.56 -1.18 -3.01
C PHE A 110 7.15 -0.01 -3.79
N TYR A 111 8.41 -0.07 -4.20
CA TYR A 111 9.01 0.92 -5.07
C TYR A 111 8.30 0.95 -6.42
N GLN A 112 8.13 -0.20 -7.08
CA GLN A 112 7.45 -0.30 -8.38
C GLN A 112 5.99 0.20 -8.31
N ALA A 113 5.25 -0.19 -7.26
CA ALA A 113 3.89 0.32 -7.04
C ALA A 113 3.86 1.84 -6.82
N ARG A 114 4.77 2.37 -6.00
CA ARG A 114 4.90 3.81 -5.74
C ARG A 114 5.24 4.58 -7.00
N GLU A 115 6.12 4.05 -7.85
CA GLU A 115 6.51 4.67 -9.13
C GLU A 115 5.35 4.82 -10.10
N LEU A 116 4.54 3.76 -10.23
CA LEU A 116 3.31 3.80 -11.02
C LEU A 116 2.37 4.90 -10.51
N ILE A 117 2.13 4.94 -9.19
CA ILE A 117 1.26 5.93 -8.56
C ILE A 117 1.79 7.34 -8.74
N ARG A 118 3.10 7.56 -8.53
CA ARG A 118 3.76 8.86 -8.73
C ARG A 118 3.54 9.42 -10.13
N ARG A 119 3.72 8.58 -11.14
CA ARG A 119 3.49 8.96 -12.54
C ARG A 119 2.01 9.21 -12.81
N LYS A 120 1.13 8.31 -12.38
CA LYS A 120 -0.32 8.37 -12.69
C LYS A 120 -1.02 9.54 -12.00
N TRP A 121 -0.75 9.76 -10.71
CA TRP A 121 -1.48 10.75 -9.91
C TRP A 121 -0.85 12.14 -9.95
N TYR A 122 0.46 12.23 -10.19
CA TYR A 122 1.20 13.48 -10.00
C TYR A 122 2.11 13.86 -11.18
N ALA A 123 2.18 13.03 -12.24
CA ALA A 123 3.13 13.19 -13.35
C ALA A 123 4.58 13.40 -12.88
N LEU A 124 4.96 12.78 -11.75
CA LEU A 124 6.29 12.90 -11.18
C LEU A 124 7.24 11.85 -11.76
N GLU A 125 8.49 12.28 -11.99
CA GLU A 125 9.58 11.39 -12.39
C GLU A 125 9.92 10.35 -11.32
N PRO A 126 10.58 9.24 -11.74
CA PRO A 126 10.98 8.22 -10.80
C PRO A 126 11.91 8.67 -9.69
N HIS A 127 11.66 8.17 -8.48
CA HIS A 127 12.44 8.50 -7.30
C HIS A 127 12.69 7.29 -6.42
N ARG A 128 13.86 6.66 -6.61
CA ARG A 128 14.34 5.56 -5.77
C ARG A 128 14.54 6.01 -4.32
N PRO A 129 14.10 5.22 -3.33
CA PRO A 129 14.42 5.47 -1.94
C PRO A 129 15.94 5.44 -1.71
N ARG A 130 16.47 6.40 -0.93
CA ARG A 130 17.91 6.51 -0.60
C ARG A 130 18.54 5.23 -0.02
N ILE A 131 17.75 4.34 0.59
CA ILE A 131 18.22 3.07 1.16
C ILE A 131 18.83 2.11 0.13
N TRP A 132 18.64 2.38 -1.17
CA TRP A 132 19.21 1.61 -2.27
C TRP A 132 20.50 2.23 -2.83
N ASP A 133 20.89 3.42 -2.37
CA ASP A 133 22.11 4.12 -2.80
C ASP A 133 23.32 3.80 -1.89
N THR A 134 23.12 3.00 -0.84
CA THR A 134 24.14 2.55 0.14
C THR A 134 24.30 1.04 0.10
#